data_AF-A0A143Y9Z7-F1
#
_entry.id   AF-A0A143Y9Z7-F1
#
_cell.length_a   1.000
_cell.length_b   1.000
_cell.length_c   1.000
_cell.angle_alpha   90.00
_cell.angle_beta   90.00
_cell.angle_gamma   90.00
#
_symmetry.space_group_name_H-M   'P 1'
#
loop_
_entity.id
_entity.type
_entity.pdbx_description
1 polymer ?
#
loop_
_entity_poly.entity_id
_entity_poly.type
_entity_poly.pdbx_seq_one_letter_code
_entity_poly.pdbx_strand_id
1 'polypeptide(L)'
;MTEIMDLLKGQLSKMNVDGSWVFGAVTGGLTIAIPQWVYTQGWSLNHTILIGILIGIISFEWIVGGRLATVSTDKQRSSRVAIDSLIRDVLIIGICAMGLGLDQLFSTGSIIYTIITAAFIYHNFYSLMANIVVLRWDKHFPMWLLTWLDNEIAVKKEKYFPINKKEEK
;
A
#
# COMPACT_ATOMS: atom_id res chain seq x y z
N MET A 1 -15.21 42.48 27.41
CA MET A 1 -15.91 41.28 26.88
C MET A 1 -16.58 41.53 25.52
N THR A 2 -16.89 42.77 25.16
CA THR A 2 -17.51 43.14 23.86
C THR A 2 -16.51 43.15 22.70
N GLU A 3 -15.29 43.66 22.90
CA GLU A 3 -14.28 43.77 21.83
C GLU A 3 -13.80 42.42 21.25
N ILE A 4 -13.61 41.41 22.10
CA ILE A 4 -13.22 40.05 21.66
C ILE A 4 -14.35 39.42 20.82
N MET A 5 -15.61 39.68 21.21
CA MET A 5 -16.78 39.17 20.51
C MET A 5 -16.94 39.83 19.14
N ASP A 6 -16.65 41.13 19.04
CA ASP A 6 -16.74 41.88 17.80
C ASP A 6 -15.58 41.57 16.85
N LEU A 7 -14.37 41.29 17.38
CA LEU A 7 -13.26 40.74 16.61
C LEU A 7 -13.59 39.36 16.04
N LEU A 8 -14.17 38.46 16.83
CA LEU A 8 -14.59 37.14 16.38
C LEU A 8 -15.67 37.22 15.30
N LYS A 9 -16.69 38.06 15.49
CA LYS A 9 -17.73 38.29 14.48
C LYS A 9 -17.15 38.91 13.21
N GLY A 10 -16.20 39.84 13.33
CA GLY A 10 -15.51 40.43 12.19
C GLY A 10 -14.69 39.41 11.39
N GLN A 11 -13.99 38.49 12.07
CA GLN A 11 -13.27 37.40 11.42
C GLN A 11 -14.23 36.41 10.74
N LEU A 12 -15.31 36.01 11.41
CA LEU A 12 -16.31 35.08 10.86
C LEU A 12 -17.06 35.67 9.66
N SER A 13 -17.37 36.96 9.70
CA SER A 13 -18.01 37.66 8.58
C SER A 13 -17.08 37.74 7.36
N LYS A 14 -15.78 37.98 7.57
CA LYS A 14 -14.78 37.95 6.49
C LYS A 14 -14.62 36.54 5.91
N MET A 15 -14.62 35.52 6.76
CA MET A 15 -14.55 34.12 6.33
C MET A 15 -15.80 33.65 5.56
N ASN A 16 -16.97 34.24 5.81
CA ASN A 16 -18.21 33.91 5.11
C ASN A 16 -18.26 34.53 3.70
N VAL A 17 -17.71 35.73 3.52
CA VAL A 17 -17.64 36.42 2.21
C VAL A 17 -16.64 35.74 1.28
N ASP A 18 -15.51 35.27 1.80
CA ASP A 18 -14.43 34.67 0.99
C ASP A 18 -14.59 33.14 0.77
N GLY A 19 -15.66 32.51 1.31
CA GLY A 19 -15.85 31.05 1.23
C GLY A 19 -14.79 30.22 2.00
N SER A 20 -13.87 30.89 2.69
CA SER A 20 -12.80 30.30 3.49
C SER A 20 -13.30 29.45 4.65
N TRP A 21 -14.52 29.70 5.15
CA TRP A 21 -15.14 28.86 6.19
C TRP A 21 -15.50 27.45 5.68
N VAL A 22 -15.90 27.32 4.41
CA VAL A 22 -16.08 26.01 3.76
C VAL A 22 -14.72 25.36 3.61
N PHE A 23 -13.70 26.11 3.18
CA PHE A 23 -12.33 25.59 3.11
C PHE A 23 -11.80 25.14 4.49
N GLY A 24 -12.10 25.87 5.57
CA GLY A 24 -11.72 25.57 6.96
C GLY A 24 -12.49 24.42 7.60
N ALA A 25 -13.78 24.25 7.27
CA ALA A 25 -14.61 23.15 7.74
C ALA A 25 -14.38 21.86 6.93
N VAL A 26 -14.13 22.00 5.63
CA VAL A 26 -13.71 20.91 4.74
C VAL A 26 -12.30 20.48 5.12
N THR A 27 -11.35 21.40 5.37
CA THR A 27 -10.02 21.01 5.87
C THR A 27 -10.09 20.44 7.28
N GLY A 28 -10.77 21.05 8.25
CA GLY A 28 -10.84 20.53 9.63
C GLY A 28 -11.63 19.22 9.81
N GLY A 29 -12.58 18.92 8.91
CA GLY A 29 -13.42 17.72 8.93
C GLY A 29 -12.97 16.60 8.00
N LEU A 30 -12.28 16.90 6.89
CA LEU A 30 -11.69 15.91 5.96
C LEU A 30 -10.19 15.65 6.21
N THR A 31 -9.56 16.30 7.21
CA THR A 31 -8.16 16.06 7.59
C THR A 31 -7.84 14.64 8.08
N ILE A 32 -8.78 13.69 8.02
CA ILE A 32 -8.44 12.27 8.13
C ILE A 32 -7.69 11.73 6.89
N ALA A 33 -7.77 12.33 5.69
CA ALA A 33 -7.43 11.52 4.51
C ALA A 33 -5.95 11.52 4.02
N ILE A 34 -5.19 12.63 4.12
CA ILE A 34 -3.81 12.68 3.59
C ILE A 34 -2.89 13.41 4.57
N PRO A 35 -1.86 12.73 5.12
CA PRO A 35 -0.95 13.35 6.08
C PRO A 35 -0.21 14.57 5.51
N GLN A 36 -0.01 15.61 6.33
CA GLN A 36 0.64 16.85 5.90
C GLN A 36 2.07 16.66 5.35
N TRP A 37 2.76 15.61 5.77
CA TRP A 37 4.09 15.29 5.25
C TRP A 37 4.09 14.96 3.75
N VAL A 38 2.96 14.57 3.16
CA VAL A 38 2.84 14.28 1.72
C VAL A 38 3.01 15.55 0.87
N TYR A 39 2.74 16.72 1.44
CA TYR A 39 2.93 18.00 0.76
C TYR A 39 4.31 18.62 1.04
N THR A 40 5.14 17.99 1.88
CA THR A 40 6.47 18.53 2.20
C THR A 40 7.43 18.33 1.04
N GLN A 41 8.24 19.35 0.76
CA GLN A 41 9.28 19.25 -0.25
C GLN A 41 10.50 18.56 0.35
N GLY A 42 11.01 17.54 -0.35
CA GLY A 42 12.24 16.86 0.01
C GLY A 42 12.07 15.64 0.91
N TRP A 43 13.19 14.97 1.17
CA TRP A 43 13.22 13.71 1.90
C TRP A 43 12.94 13.91 3.39
N SER A 44 11.98 13.16 3.93
CA SER A 44 11.62 13.18 5.35
C SER A 44 11.59 11.77 5.94
N LEU A 45 11.57 11.67 7.28
CA LEU A 45 11.47 10.37 7.98
C LEU A 45 10.28 9.53 7.49
N ASN A 46 9.16 10.18 7.16
CA ASN A 46 7.97 9.50 6.66
C ASN A 46 8.18 8.82 5.31
N HIS A 47 9.03 9.37 4.44
CA HIS A 47 9.42 8.71 3.18
C HIS A 47 10.18 7.41 3.46
N THR A 48 11.08 7.46 4.44
CA THR A 48 11.87 6.30 4.88
C THR A 48 10.97 5.22 5.51
N ILE A 49 9.97 5.63 6.28
CA ILE A 49 8.98 4.70 6.87
C ILE A 49 8.16 4.05 5.76
N LEU A 50 7.69 4.82 4.76
CA LEU A 50 6.85 4.30 3.68
C LEU A 50 7.58 3.26 2.82
N ILE A 51 8.81 3.56 2.39
CA ILE A 51 9.62 2.58 1.65
C ILE A 51 10.03 1.40 2.54
N GLY A 52 10.25 1.64 3.84
CA GLY A 52 10.54 0.60 4.83
C GLY A 52 9.38 -0.39 4.98
N ILE A 53 8.14 0.09 4.98
CA ILE A 53 6.94 -0.76 4.98
C ILE A 53 6.90 -1.62 3.71
N LEU A 54 7.15 -1.03 2.54
CA LEU A 54 7.19 -1.77 1.27
C LEU A 54 8.26 -2.88 1.28
N ILE A 55 9.48 -2.55 1.71
CA ILE A 55 10.58 -3.51 1.84
C ILE A 55 10.23 -4.61 2.86
N GLY A 56 9.59 -4.25 3.97
CA GLY A 56 9.12 -5.21 4.97
C GLY A 56 8.10 -6.19 4.40
N ILE A 57 7.11 -5.70 3.66
CA ILE A 57 6.09 -6.54 3.01
C ILE A 57 6.72 -7.47 1.97
N ILE A 58 7.61 -6.95 1.13
CA ILE A 58 8.38 -7.76 0.17
C ILE A 58 9.13 -8.85 0.93
N SER A 59 9.87 -8.50 1.99
CA SER A 59 10.63 -9.46 2.80
C SER A 59 9.73 -10.57 3.39
N PHE A 60 8.54 -10.21 3.89
CA PHE A 60 7.57 -11.20 4.34
C PHE A 60 7.03 -12.06 3.18
N GLU A 61 6.84 -11.50 1.99
CA GLU A 61 6.43 -12.27 0.81
C GLU A 61 7.47 -13.34 0.47
N TRP A 62 8.76 -13.03 0.58
CA TRP A 62 9.83 -14.01 0.38
C TRP A 62 9.81 -15.13 1.41
N ILE A 63 9.56 -14.81 2.69
CA ILE A 63 9.46 -15.80 3.77
C ILE A 63 8.27 -16.73 3.54
N VAL A 64 7.08 -16.14 3.32
CA VAL A 64 5.83 -16.90 3.15
C VAL A 64 5.84 -17.66 1.82
N GLY A 65 6.26 -17.02 0.74
CA GLY A 65 6.38 -17.62 -0.60
C GLY A 65 7.43 -18.73 -0.66
N GLY A 66 8.58 -18.55 -0.01
CA GLY A 66 9.60 -19.58 0.13
C GLY A 66 9.10 -20.80 0.93
N ARG A 67 8.35 -20.56 2.01
CA ARG A 67 7.72 -21.64 2.78
C ARG A 67 6.67 -22.39 1.93
N LEU A 68 5.84 -21.66 1.19
CA LEU A 68 4.83 -22.26 0.30
C LEU A 68 5.46 -23.09 -0.81
N ALA A 69 6.55 -22.62 -1.44
CA ALA A 69 7.30 -23.38 -2.43
C ALA A 69 7.89 -24.69 -1.87
N THR A 70 8.29 -24.69 -0.60
CA THR A 70 8.81 -25.89 0.07
C THR A 70 7.71 -26.93 0.34
N VAL A 71 6.48 -26.48 0.57
CA VAL A 71 5.32 -27.34 0.85
C VAL A 71 4.61 -27.78 -0.44
N SER A 72 4.75 -27.02 -1.53
CA SER A 72 4.16 -27.35 -2.82
C SER A 72 4.78 -28.60 -3.45
N THR A 73 3.96 -29.43 -4.09
CA THR A 73 4.35 -30.68 -4.74
C THR A 73 5.15 -30.49 -6.03
N ASP A 74 5.24 -29.26 -6.55
CA ASP A 74 5.81 -28.96 -7.85
C ASP A 74 7.27 -28.45 -7.72
N LYS A 75 8.22 -29.40 -7.65
CA LYS A 75 9.63 -29.16 -7.32
C LYS A 75 10.46 -28.49 -8.43
N GLN A 76 9.97 -28.39 -9.66
CA GLN A 76 10.81 -28.08 -10.82
C GLN A 76 10.93 -26.58 -11.19
N ARG A 77 10.23 -25.66 -10.51
CA ARG A 77 10.23 -24.22 -10.89
C ARG A 77 10.85 -23.24 -9.89
N SER A 78 11.42 -23.71 -8.77
CA SER A 78 11.74 -22.82 -7.65
C SER A 78 12.82 -21.76 -7.95
N SER A 79 13.82 -22.06 -8.79
CA SER A 79 14.98 -21.17 -9.01
C SER A 79 14.70 -20.01 -9.97
N ARG A 80 14.07 -20.27 -11.13
CA ARG A 80 13.66 -19.20 -12.06
C ARG A 80 12.64 -18.25 -11.42
N VAL A 81 11.70 -18.80 -10.67
CA VAL A 81 10.67 -18.01 -9.98
C VAL A 81 11.30 -17.07 -8.94
N ALA A 82 12.33 -17.52 -8.20
CA ALA A 82 13.03 -16.68 -7.24
C ALA A 82 13.77 -15.50 -7.91
N ILE A 83 14.43 -15.74 -9.06
CA ILE A 83 15.13 -14.69 -9.81
C ILE A 83 14.14 -13.68 -10.37
N ASP A 84 13.03 -14.14 -10.95
CA ASP A 84 11.98 -13.26 -11.49
C ASP A 84 11.36 -12.40 -10.37
N SER A 85 11.12 -12.96 -9.19
CA SER A 85 10.65 -12.23 -8.01
C SER A 85 11.64 -11.13 -7.59
N LEU A 86 12.95 -11.41 -7.61
CA LEU A 86 13.96 -10.41 -7.27
C LEU A 86 13.98 -9.26 -8.27
N ILE A 87 13.93 -9.56 -9.57
CA ILE A 87 13.90 -8.54 -10.62
C ILE A 87 12.67 -7.65 -10.47
N ARG A 88 11.49 -8.25 -10.23
CA ARG A 88 10.24 -7.52 -9.94
C ARG A 88 10.42 -6.55 -8.78
N ASP A 89 11.01 -7.00 -7.67
CA ASP A 89 11.15 -6.19 -6.46
C ASP A 89 12.13 -5.03 -6.67
N VAL A 90 13.24 -5.27 -7.37
CA VAL A 90 14.19 -4.21 -7.77
C VAL A 90 13.50 -3.17 -8.66
N LEU A 91 12.67 -3.61 -9.61
CA LEU A 91 11.89 -2.69 -10.45
C LEU A 91 10.89 -1.87 -9.64
N ILE A 92 10.19 -2.48 -8.68
CA ILE A 92 9.25 -1.78 -7.79
C ILE A 92 9.95 -0.68 -7.01
N ILE A 93 11.10 -0.98 -6.40
CA ILE A 93 11.89 0.02 -5.66
C ILE A 93 12.40 1.11 -6.61
N GLY A 94 12.86 0.74 -7.81
CA GLY A 94 13.27 1.69 -8.84
C GLY A 94 12.14 2.63 -9.26
N ILE A 95 10.91 2.13 -9.42
CA ILE A 95 9.74 2.96 -9.75
C ILE A 95 9.39 3.91 -8.62
N CYS A 96 9.49 3.47 -7.36
CA CYS A 96 9.29 4.36 -6.21
C CYS A 96 10.35 5.48 -6.18
N ALA A 97 11.62 5.15 -6.45
CA ALA A 97 12.68 6.14 -6.54
C ALA A 97 12.46 7.13 -7.70
N MET A 98 11.97 6.66 -8.85
CA MET A 98 11.56 7.53 -9.96
C MET A 98 10.38 8.44 -9.55
N GLY A 99 9.41 7.93 -8.79
CA GLY A 99 8.30 8.72 -8.26
C GLY A 99 8.77 9.89 -7.39
N LEU A 100 9.77 9.66 -6.53
CA LEU A 100 10.41 10.73 -5.77
C LEU A 100 11.15 11.74 -6.68
N GLY A 101 11.83 11.26 -7.71
CA GLY A 101 12.48 12.14 -8.70
C GLY A 101 11.48 13.00 -9.48
N LEU A 102 10.32 12.46 -9.83
CA LEU A 102 9.22 13.21 -10.45
C LEU A 102 8.64 14.25 -9.51
N ASP A 103 8.49 13.93 -8.22
CA ASP A 103 8.05 14.90 -7.22
C ASP A 103 9.02 16.09 -7.10
N GLN A 104 10.32 15.83 -7.16
CA GLN A 104 11.35 16.86 -7.17
C GLN A 104 11.31 17.70 -8.46
N LEU A 105 11.08 17.07 -9.62
CA LEU A 105 11.03 17.74 -10.91
C LEU A 105 9.81 18.66 -11.04
N PHE A 106 8.64 18.21 -10.59
CA PHE A 106 7.39 18.97 -10.67
C PHE A 106 7.10 19.81 -9.44
N SER A 107 7.96 19.77 -8.42
CA SER A 107 7.74 20.44 -7.13
C SER A 107 6.39 20.09 -6.51
N THR A 108 5.94 18.84 -6.67
CA THR A 108 4.64 18.35 -6.15
C THR A 108 4.72 17.91 -4.69
N GLY A 109 5.86 18.12 -4.03
CA GLY A 109 6.09 17.72 -2.63
C GLY A 109 6.51 16.25 -2.56
N SER A 110 5.57 15.39 -2.20
CA SER A 110 5.76 13.93 -2.09
C SER A 110 4.54 13.14 -2.60
N ILE A 111 3.66 13.78 -3.37
CA ILE A 111 2.37 13.21 -3.77
C ILE A 111 2.59 12.01 -4.70
N ILE A 112 3.41 12.15 -5.74
CA ILE A 112 3.63 11.11 -6.75
C ILE A 112 4.28 9.90 -6.11
N TYR A 113 5.34 10.11 -5.33
CA TYR A 113 6.02 9.11 -4.53
C TYR A 113 5.05 8.37 -3.61
N THR A 114 4.22 9.10 -2.88
CA THR A 114 3.30 8.51 -1.90
C THR A 114 2.27 7.63 -2.60
N ILE A 115 1.67 8.10 -3.69
CA ILE A 115 0.65 7.33 -4.45
C ILE A 115 1.27 6.07 -5.04
N ILE A 116 2.41 6.18 -5.71
CA ILE A 116 3.10 5.05 -6.34
C ILE A 116 3.49 4.02 -5.28
N THR A 117 4.13 4.46 -4.20
CA THR A 117 4.61 3.57 -3.14
C THR A 117 3.43 2.91 -2.41
N ALA A 118 2.35 3.65 -2.12
CA ALA A 118 1.15 3.09 -1.51
C ALA A 118 0.46 2.05 -2.41
N ALA A 119 0.41 2.28 -3.72
CA ALA A 119 -0.14 1.31 -4.68
C ALA A 119 0.68 0.01 -4.67
N PHE A 120 2.01 0.10 -4.66
CA PHE A 120 2.86 -1.09 -4.55
C PHE A 120 2.74 -1.79 -3.20
N ILE A 121 2.64 -1.04 -2.09
CA ILE A 121 2.37 -1.60 -0.76
C ILE A 121 1.07 -2.41 -0.82
N TYR A 122 0.00 -1.83 -1.35
CA TYR A 122 -1.29 -2.50 -1.47
C TYR A 122 -1.19 -3.79 -2.29
N HIS A 123 -0.59 -3.74 -3.48
CA HIS A 123 -0.46 -4.93 -4.34
C HIS A 123 0.40 -6.04 -3.72
N ASN A 124 1.54 -5.69 -3.11
CA ASN A 124 2.41 -6.69 -2.48
C ASN A 124 1.77 -7.27 -1.21
N PHE A 125 1.07 -6.44 -0.43
CA PHE A 125 0.35 -6.89 0.75
C PHE A 125 -0.79 -7.86 0.37
N TYR A 126 -1.51 -7.54 -0.70
CA TYR A 126 -2.53 -8.43 -1.27
C TYR A 126 -1.93 -9.79 -1.65
N SER A 127 -0.82 -9.80 -2.41
CA SER A 127 -0.10 -11.05 -2.74
C SER A 127 0.33 -11.83 -1.48
N LEU A 128 0.89 -11.15 -0.48
CA LEU A 128 1.34 -11.73 0.77
C LEU A 128 0.19 -12.43 1.51
N MET A 129 -0.94 -11.74 1.68
CA MET A 129 -2.10 -12.31 2.36
C MET A 129 -2.62 -13.55 1.62
N ALA A 130 -2.62 -13.55 0.28
CA ALA A 130 -3.11 -14.71 -0.47
C ALA A 130 -2.21 -15.93 -0.23
N ASN A 131 -0.88 -15.73 -0.14
CA ASN A 131 0.04 -16.80 0.19
C ASN A 131 -0.20 -17.36 1.61
N ILE A 132 -0.50 -16.49 2.59
CA ILE A 132 -0.81 -16.89 3.97
C ILE A 132 -2.08 -17.76 4.03
N VAL A 133 -3.12 -17.38 3.29
CA VAL A 133 -4.37 -18.15 3.24
C VAL A 133 -4.15 -19.51 2.56
N VAL A 134 -3.39 -19.55 1.45
CA VAL A 134 -3.06 -20.82 0.77
C VAL A 134 -2.26 -21.76 1.66
N LEU A 135 -1.41 -21.23 2.54
CA LEU A 135 -0.71 -22.02 3.58
C LEU A 135 -1.62 -22.52 4.72
N ARG A 136 -2.92 -22.18 4.70
CA ARG A 136 -3.89 -22.43 5.78
C ARG A 136 -3.45 -21.86 7.13
N TRP A 137 -2.82 -20.69 7.09
CA TRP A 137 -2.58 -19.89 8.29
C TRP A 137 -3.77 -18.96 8.59
N ASP A 138 -4.87 -19.13 7.86
CA ASP A 138 -6.17 -18.45 8.01
C ASP A 138 -6.67 -18.46 9.46
N LYS A 139 -6.41 -19.53 10.23
CA LYS A 139 -6.79 -19.62 11.64
C LYS A 139 -6.09 -18.63 12.57
N HIS A 140 -4.95 -18.08 12.15
CA HIS A 140 -4.15 -17.13 12.92
C HIS A 140 -4.42 -15.67 12.54
N PHE A 141 -5.24 -15.43 11.50
CA PHE A 141 -5.51 -14.10 10.98
C PHE A 141 -7.02 -13.80 10.96
N PRO A 142 -7.43 -12.54 11.18
CA PRO A 142 -8.82 -12.13 11.11
C PRO A 142 -9.36 -12.31 9.69
N MET A 143 -10.02 -13.44 9.43
CA MET A 143 -10.38 -13.87 8.09
C MET A 143 -11.43 -12.94 7.43
N TRP A 144 -12.21 -12.23 8.24
CA TRP A 144 -13.15 -11.19 7.80
C TRP A 144 -12.46 -10.02 7.09
N LEU A 145 -11.16 -9.81 7.34
CA LEU A 145 -10.33 -8.79 6.69
C LEU A 145 -9.86 -9.21 5.29
N LEU A 146 -10.13 -10.42 4.81
CA LEU A 146 -9.60 -10.84 3.49
C LEU A 146 -10.71 -11.21 2.51
N THR A 147 -11.95 -10.80 2.74
CA THR A 147 -13.06 -10.96 1.78
C THR A 147 -12.78 -10.30 0.43
N TRP A 148 -11.91 -9.28 0.38
CA TRP A 148 -11.45 -8.69 -0.90
C TRP A 148 -10.40 -9.53 -1.64
N LEU A 149 -9.90 -10.62 -1.04
CA LEU A 149 -8.75 -11.42 -1.48
C LEU A 149 -9.12 -12.73 -2.20
N ASP A 150 -10.40 -13.09 -2.21
CA ASP A 150 -10.89 -14.41 -2.65
C ASP A 150 -10.43 -14.79 -4.08
N ASN A 151 -10.35 -13.82 -5.00
CA ASN A 151 -9.92 -14.04 -6.38
C ASN A 151 -8.46 -14.49 -6.48
N GLU A 152 -7.55 -13.85 -5.74
CA GLU A 152 -6.12 -14.17 -5.76
C GLU A 152 -5.83 -15.49 -5.03
N ILE A 153 -6.58 -15.78 -3.96
CA ILE A 153 -6.49 -17.05 -3.24
C ILE A 153 -6.81 -18.22 -4.18
N ALA A 154 -7.87 -18.11 -4.98
CA ALA A 154 -8.25 -19.14 -5.94
C ALA A 154 -7.15 -19.41 -6.97
N VAL A 155 -6.60 -18.35 -7.57
CA VAL A 155 -5.50 -18.43 -8.57
C VAL A 155 -4.27 -19.09 -7.96
N LYS A 156 -3.88 -18.70 -6.74
CA LYS A 156 -2.70 -19.27 -6.08
C LYS A 156 -2.92 -20.71 -5.64
N LYS A 157 -4.11 -21.05 -5.15
CA LYS A 157 -4.44 -22.43 -4.78
C LYS A 157 -4.32 -23.37 -5.97
N GLU A 158 -4.83 -22.99 -7.14
CA GLU A 158 -4.68 -23.75 -8.38
C GLU A 158 -3.21 -23.85 -8.81
N LYS A 159 -2.44 -22.75 -8.69
CA LYS A 159 -1.02 -22.71 -9.05
C LYS A 159 -0.14 -23.62 -8.20
N TYR A 160 -0.34 -23.66 -6.88
CA TYR A 160 0.51 -24.41 -5.95
C TYR A 160 0.00 -25.82 -5.66
N PHE A 161 -1.29 -26.07 -5.83
CA PHE A 161 -1.94 -27.36 -5.62
C PHE A 161 -2.90 -27.69 -6.78
N PRO A 162 -2.37 -27.95 -8.00
CA PRO A 162 -3.21 -28.28 -9.14
C PRO A 162 -3.98 -29.58 -8.85
N ILE A 163 -5.31 -29.53 -8.98
CA ILE A 163 -6.14 -30.74 -8.98
C ILE A 163 -5.82 -31.45 -10.29
N ASN A 164 -5.14 -32.58 -10.24
CA ASN A 164 -4.91 -33.43 -11.41
C ASN A 164 -6.28 -33.90 -11.95
N LYS A 165 -6.84 -33.20 -12.95
CA LYS A 165 -8.00 -33.65 -13.74
C LYS A 165 -7.65 -34.81 -14.69
N LYS A 166 -6.81 -35.76 -14.25
CA LYS A 166 -6.33 -36.89 -15.07
C LYS A 166 -6.84 -38.26 -14.64
N GLU A 167 -7.77 -38.34 -13.70
CA GLU A 167 -8.35 -39.62 -13.25
C GLU A 167 -9.86 -39.73 -13.48
N GLU A 168 -10.38 -39.09 -14.52
CA GLU A 168 -11.72 -39.39 -15.06
C GLU A 168 -11.64 -39.55 -16.59
N LYS A 169 -11.16 -40.71 -17.04
CA LYS A 169 -11.47 -41.28 -18.35
C LYS A 169 -11.59 -42.80 -18.22
#